data_AF-A0A8D8B5S7-F1
#
_entry.id   AF-A0A8D8B5S7-F1
#
_cell.length_a   1.000
_cell.length_b   1.000
_cell.length_c   1.000
_cell.angle_alpha   90.00
_cell.angle_beta   90.00
_cell.angle_gamma   90.00
#
_symmetry.space_group_name_H-M   'P 1'
#
loop_
_entity.id
_entity.type
_entity.pdbx_description
1 polymer ?
#
loop_
_entity_poly.entity_id
_entity_poly.type
_entity_poly.pdbx_seq_one_letter_code
_entity_poly.pdbx_strand_id
1 'polypeptide(L)'
;MSEFIEKRRELSIKEYEFMKLLKLFTEDEIREIKSKRFTHENKVERRAKELADFIGYIAYECNLLQLLGERRKKLRVHDGRHSLESSIHHRIKMLYKRGMDRFPSEYRLWVHYLGHCERYSMLPEGSRTLDKMLNYHGDKPKAWIRAAEWEYGRVKNMERARHFMFRGLQRHPECMELYLSFLGLLVKEAVKIVKESEEGVEELLEREDSAFRQTLESLNLIYEHYKKREPSLEFYVKLLDALKHKPEVKSFGVVVLNDLKEQFATKEAMWSALAQLALDGSYLLDDSKDVSFPERLKNCVGIYDEAVETLPTKQMWTLYVDAVLKLNEDMTSHQKLRRKTLGNVFKKAFESGSLEEDKYVQYLKLMINVDQPQESLVTAVLTKAIESYPKSTKLWVLHLTFLAKQEAPASEIEDIFKKALVNCTEDLLSLWTVRFQYYHTRTDLPKALEQTFKDAIVQPPTIASHFQPLYLEFLVVTRNIDAARKKYLEIQKNCAPCLELHRKMSQLESIQAQPNVDHWRKCHENASHFFGTDNIDVWIDFLAFERDHGSPRNMQPVFERAKARLDADLVAGFVTEYELLKNPLI
;
A
#
# COMPACT_ATOMS: atom_id res chain seq x y z
N MET A 1 38.39 7.34 -37.42
CA MET A 1 37.66 6.51 -36.42
C MET A 1 38.52 5.33 -35.94
N SER A 2 39.23 4.59 -36.82
CA SER A 2 40.09 3.47 -36.37
C SER A 2 41.33 3.92 -35.57
N GLU A 3 41.94 5.07 -35.89
CA GLU A 3 43.10 5.61 -35.15
C GLU A 3 42.83 5.84 -33.64
N PHE A 4 41.62 6.24 -33.26
CA PHE A 4 41.25 6.44 -31.86
C PHE A 4 41.05 5.11 -31.10
N ILE A 5 40.66 4.06 -31.81
CA ILE A 5 40.51 2.70 -31.26
C ILE A 5 41.91 2.09 -31.08
N GLU A 6 42.80 2.28 -32.04
CA GLU A 6 44.19 1.80 -31.99
C GLU A 6 44.99 2.48 -30.85
N LYS A 7 44.86 3.80 -30.69
CA LYS A 7 45.50 4.53 -29.58
C LYS A 7 45.00 4.07 -28.19
N ARG A 8 43.73 3.69 -28.07
CA ARG A 8 43.19 3.12 -26.80
C ARG A 8 43.66 1.69 -26.59
N ARG A 9 43.80 0.92 -27.67
CA ARG A 9 44.39 -0.42 -27.64
C ARG A 9 45.81 -0.35 -27.09
N GLU A 10 46.63 0.57 -27.58
CA GLU A 10 48.01 0.81 -27.14
C GLU A 10 48.11 1.15 -25.65
N LEU A 11 47.24 2.04 -25.15
CA LEU A 11 47.18 2.38 -23.72
C LEU A 11 46.77 1.19 -22.85
N SER A 12 45.98 0.26 -23.40
CA SER A 12 45.51 -0.94 -22.72
C SER A 12 46.53 -2.09 -22.73
N ILE A 13 47.59 -2.02 -23.56
CA ILE A 13 48.63 -3.08 -23.65
C ILE A 13 49.30 -3.29 -22.30
N LYS A 14 49.66 -2.19 -21.62
CA LYS A 14 50.26 -2.22 -20.29
C LYS A 14 49.33 -2.89 -19.26
N GLU A 15 48.02 -2.69 -19.37
CA GLU A 15 47.05 -3.34 -18.48
C GLU A 15 47.03 -4.87 -18.67
N TYR A 16 47.06 -5.35 -19.90
CA TYR A 16 47.06 -6.78 -20.20
C TYR A 16 48.37 -7.46 -19.78
N GLU A 17 49.49 -6.75 -19.89
CA GLU A 17 50.79 -7.20 -19.39
C GLU A 17 50.77 -7.30 -17.86
N PHE A 18 50.21 -6.31 -17.15
CA PHE A 18 50.04 -6.38 -15.69
C PHE A 18 49.07 -7.48 -15.25
N MET A 19 47.96 -7.71 -15.98
CA MET A 19 47.02 -8.81 -15.69
C MET A 19 47.69 -10.18 -15.86
N LYS A 20 48.59 -10.32 -16.84
CA LYS A 20 49.38 -11.53 -17.10
C LYS A 20 50.47 -11.74 -16.05
N LEU A 21 51.21 -10.67 -15.70
CA LEU A 21 52.30 -10.71 -14.71
C LEU A 21 51.81 -11.04 -13.31
N LEU A 22 50.63 -10.54 -12.92
CA LEU A 22 50.04 -10.79 -11.60
C LEU A 22 49.27 -12.12 -11.53
N LYS A 23 49.26 -12.94 -12.60
CA LYS A 23 48.51 -14.21 -12.73
C LYS A 23 47.02 -14.10 -12.36
N LEU A 24 46.42 -12.91 -12.54
CA LEU A 24 45.02 -12.66 -12.17
C LEU A 24 44.03 -13.23 -13.21
N PHE A 25 44.50 -13.44 -14.45
CA PHE A 25 43.75 -14.00 -15.56
C PHE A 25 44.61 -14.96 -16.36
N THR A 26 43.99 -15.99 -16.94
CA THR A 26 44.65 -16.88 -17.91
C THR A 26 44.83 -16.17 -19.26
N GLU A 27 45.73 -16.67 -20.11
CA GLU A 27 45.93 -16.08 -21.43
C GLU A 27 44.66 -16.10 -22.28
N ASP A 28 43.83 -17.13 -22.14
CA ASP A 28 42.57 -17.26 -22.86
C ASP A 28 41.51 -16.26 -22.37
N GLU A 29 41.43 -16.02 -21.05
CA GLU A 29 40.58 -14.97 -20.48
C GLU A 29 41.04 -13.57 -20.91
N ILE A 30 42.35 -13.32 -21.01
CA ILE A 30 42.88 -12.03 -21.50
C ILE A 30 42.54 -11.84 -22.98
N ARG A 31 42.56 -12.89 -23.81
CA ARG A 31 42.11 -12.83 -25.22
C ARG A 31 40.61 -12.54 -25.31
N GLU A 32 39.81 -13.14 -24.44
CA GLU A 32 38.37 -12.90 -24.38
C GLU A 32 38.06 -11.46 -23.94
N ILE A 33 38.77 -10.93 -22.95
CA ILE A 33 38.66 -9.53 -22.51
C ILE A 33 39.05 -8.57 -23.64
N LYS A 34 40.14 -8.84 -24.36
CA LYS A 34 40.56 -8.05 -25.54
C LYS A 34 39.49 -8.04 -26.63
N SER A 35 38.89 -9.20 -26.92
CA SER A 35 37.82 -9.34 -27.92
C SER A 35 36.56 -8.59 -27.49
N LYS A 36 36.11 -8.79 -26.24
CA LYS A 36 34.93 -8.11 -25.68
C LYS A 36 35.11 -6.59 -25.66
N ARG A 37 36.25 -6.07 -25.18
CA ARG A 37 36.57 -4.62 -25.23
C ARG A 37 36.55 -4.08 -26.66
N PHE A 38 37.12 -4.79 -27.62
CA PHE A 38 37.11 -4.39 -29.03
C PHE A 38 35.69 -4.35 -29.62
N THR A 39 34.84 -5.33 -29.31
CA THR A 39 33.43 -5.31 -29.75
C THR A 39 32.66 -4.13 -29.16
N HIS A 40 32.87 -3.80 -27.88
CA HIS A 40 32.24 -2.66 -27.24
C HIS A 40 32.77 -1.31 -27.76
N GLU A 41 34.08 -1.19 -28.02
CA GLU A 41 34.66 0.00 -28.63
C GLU A 41 34.15 0.24 -30.05
N ASN A 42 34.00 -0.82 -30.85
CA ASN A 42 33.40 -0.72 -32.17
C ASN A 42 31.93 -0.32 -32.11
N LYS A 43 31.15 -0.84 -31.15
CA LYS A 43 29.75 -0.46 -30.94
C LYS A 43 29.61 1.02 -30.57
N VAL A 44 30.45 1.52 -29.65
CA VAL A 44 30.45 2.91 -29.20
C VAL A 44 30.94 3.91 -30.28
N GLU A 45 31.77 3.47 -31.23
CA GLU A 45 32.25 4.29 -32.35
C GLU A 45 31.42 4.13 -33.64
N ARG A 46 30.26 3.45 -33.59
CA ARG A 46 29.32 3.40 -34.73
C ARG A 46 28.85 4.78 -35.16
N ARG A 47 28.45 4.91 -36.43
CA ARG A 47 27.93 6.16 -37.02
C ARG A 47 26.64 6.63 -36.33
N ALA A 48 25.72 5.70 -36.07
CA ALA A 48 24.59 5.91 -35.16
C ALA A 48 25.01 5.46 -33.77
N LYS A 49 25.10 6.40 -32.83
CA LYS A 49 25.53 6.14 -31.46
C LYS A 49 24.30 5.95 -30.60
N GLU A 50 24.21 4.83 -29.90
CA GLU A 50 23.12 4.55 -28.98
C GLU A 50 23.61 4.65 -27.53
N LEU A 51 22.78 5.20 -26.65
CA LEU A 51 23.07 5.28 -25.22
C LEU A 51 23.26 3.88 -24.60
N ALA A 52 22.53 2.87 -25.09
CA ALA A 52 22.62 1.49 -24.64
C ALA A 52 24.02 0.90 -24.83
N ASP A 53 24.72 1.28 -25.90
CA ASP A 53 26.09 0.81 -26.17
C ASP A 53 27.10 1.38 -25.16
N PHE A 54 26.94 2.66 -24.76
CA PHE A 54 27.75 3.26 -23.70
C PHE A 54 27.48 2.62 -22.34
N ILE A 55 26.20 2.41 -21.99
CA ILE A 55 25.81 1.78 -20.73
C ILE A 55 26.34 0.34 -20.67
N GLY A 56 26.20 -0.43 -21.76
CA GLY A 56 26.70 -1.79 -21.86
C GLY A 56 28.23 -1.87 -21.69
N TYR A 57 28.98 -0.94 -22.28
CA TYR A 57 30.43 -0.90 -22.11
C TYR A 57 30.83 -0.49 -20.68
N ILE A 58 30.14 0.49 -20.09
CA ILE A 58 30.36 0.90 -18.70
C ILE A 58 30.08 -0.25 -17.73
N ALA A 59 28.98 -0.98 -17.93
CA ALA A 59 28.61 -2.14 -17.11
C ALA A 59 29.68 -3.24 -17.21
N TYR A 60 30.16 -3.52 -18.42
CA TYR A 60 31.23 -4.49 -18.65
C TYR A 60 32.52 -4.11 -17.89
N GLU A 61 32.98 -2.86 -18.00
CA GLU A 61 34.20 -2.42 -17.29
C GLU A 61 34.02 -2.39 -15.76
N CYS A 62 32.84 -2.03 -15.25
CA CYS A 62 32.52 -2.13 -13.83
C CYS A 62 32.55 -3.59 -13.32
N ASN A 63 31.99 -4.52 -14.09
CA ASN A 63 31.99 -5.95 -13.74
C ASN A 63 33.42 -6.52 -13.77
N LEU A 64 34.23 -6.10 -14.75
CA LEU A 64 35.64 -6.50 -14.83
C LEU A 64 36.43 -5.98 -13.62
N LEU A 65 36.15 -4.77 -13.16
CA LEU A 65 36.77 -4.19 -11.97
C LEU A 65 36.37 -4.92 -10.68
N GLN A 66 35.09 -5.30 -10.55
CA GLN A 66 34.62 -6.11 -9.42
C GLN A 66 35.28 -7.48 -9.40
N LEU A 67 35.32 -8.16 -10.55
CA LEU A 67 35.93 -9.49 -10.70
C LEU A 67 37.45 -9.45 -10.43
N LEU A 68 38.13 -8.38 -10.83
CA LEU A 68 39.52 -8.09 -10.44
C LEU A 68 39.69 -7.99 -8.91
N GLY A 69 38.78 -7.28 -8.24
CA GLY A 69 38.79 -7.13 -6.78
C GLY A 69 38.58 -8.46 -6.06
N GLU A 70 37.64 -9.29 -6.51
CA GLU A 70 37.34 -10.60 -5.93
C GLU A 70 38.50 -11.60 -6.12
N ARG A 71 39.12 -11.62 -7.30
CA ARG A 71 40.27 -12.49 -7.58
C ARG A 71 41.51 -12.09 -6.77
N ARG A 72 41.76 -10.79 -6.58
CA ARG A 72 42.84 -10.33 -5.70
C ARG A 72 42.62 -10.71 -4.23
N LYS A 73 41.38 -10.62 -3.72
CA LYS A 73 41.06 -11.08 -2.36
C LYS A 73 41.32 -12.57 -2.17
N LYS A 74 41.02 -13.39 -3.19
CA LYS A 74 41.28 -14.83 -3.17
C LYS A 74 42.77 -15.19 -3.26
N LEU A 75 43.54 -14.44 -4.04
CA LEU A 75 44.95 -14.73 -4.33
C LEU A 75 45.95 -14.05 -3.38
N ARG A 76 45.51 -13.15 -2.50
CA ARG A 76 46.35 -12.38 -1.54
C ARG A 76 47.53 -11.64 -2.19
N VAL A 77 47.40 -11.24 -3.45
CA VAL A 77 48.42 -10.46 -4.18
C VAL A 77 48.12 -8.97 -4.00
N HIS A 78 49.01 -8.25 -3.30
CA HIS A 78 48.88 -6.82 -3.01
C HIS A 78 49.76 -5.92 -3.90
N ASP A 79 50.72 -6.49 -4.64
CA ASP A 79 51.62 -5.73 -5.49
C ASP A 79 50.89 -5.19 -6.74
N GLY A 80 51.08 -3.90 -7.04
CA GLY A 80 50.51 -3.24 -8.23
C GLY A 80 49.05 -2.79 -8.12
N ARG A 81 48.49 -2.65 -6.91
CA ARG A 81 47.09 -2.22 -6.67
C ARG A 81 46.68 -0.97 -7.46
N HIS A 82 47.53 0.05 -7.47
CA HIS A 82 47.17 1.37 -7.98
C HIS A 82 47.22 1.52 -9.51
N SER A 83 48.08 0.80 -10.24
CA SER A 83 48.25 1.05 -11.69
C SER A 83 47.14 0.45 -12.54
N LEU A 84 46.76 -0.82 -12.29
CA LEU A 84 45.75 -1.53 -13.06
C LEU A 84 44.34 -1.01 -12.78
N GLU A 85 43.99 -0.85 -11.51
CA GLU A 85 42.69 -0.31 -11.12
C GLU A 85 42.56 1.14 -11.60
N SER A 86 43.56 2.00 -11.39
CA SER A 86 43.49 3.41 -11.83
C SER A 86 43.28 3.53 -13.35
N SER A 87 43.88 2.66 -14.15
CA SER A 87 43.71 2.66 -15.62
C SER A 87 42.29 2.28 -16.03
N ILE A 88 41.68 1.27 -15.38
CA ILE A 88 40.29 0.87 -15.63
C ILE A 88 39.32 1.96 -15.14
N HIS A 89 39.55 2.56 -13.97
CA HIS A 89 38.76 3.70 -13.50
C HIS A 89 38.86 4.89 -14.46
N HIS A 90 40.05 5.18 -14.99
CA HIS A 90 40.25 6.22 -15.99
C HIS A 90 39.47 5.92 -17.27
N ARG A 91 39.46 4.66 -17.74
CA ARG A 91 38.65 4.24 -18.90
C ARG A 91 37.17 4.44 -18.64
N ILE A 92 36.65 3.95 -17.53
CA ILE A 92 35.24 4.11 -17.14
C ILE A 92 34.87 5.60 -17.09
N LYS A 93 35.69 6.43 -16.46
CA LYS A 93 35.52 7.88 -16.42
C LYS A 93 35.48 8.51 -17.81
N MET A 94 36.39 8.14 -18.70
CA MET A 94 36.39 8.67 -20.07
C MET A 94 35.17 8.21 -20.86
N LEU A 95 34.65 7.00 -20.62
CA LEU A 95 33.40 6.52 -21.20
C LEU A 95 32.20 7.33 -20.71
N TYR A 96 32.11 7.62 -19.41
CA TYR A 96 31.07 8.50 -18.89
C TYR A 96 31.17 9.91 -19.44
N LYS A 97 32.35 10.53 -19.47
CA LYS A 97 32.52 11.89 -20.03
C LYS A 97 32.04 11.94 -21.48
N ARG A 98 32.43 10.96 -22.29
CA ARG A 98 32.00 10.85 -23.69
C ARG A 98 30.50 10.61 -23.81
N GLY A 99 29.92 9.79 -22.93
CA GLY A 99 28.47 9.57 -22.88
C GLY A 99 27.71 10.84 -22.51
N MET A 100 28.17 11.58 -21.50
CA MET A 100 27.56 12.83 -21.02
C MET A 100 27.69 13.97 -22.04
N ASP A 101 28.84 14.12 -22.72
CA ASP A 101 29.04 15.15 -23.75
C ASP A 101 28.16 14.90 -25.00
N ARG A 102 27.77 13.65 -25.26
CA ARG A 102 26.98 13.26 -26.44
C ARG A 102 25.48 13.13 -26.15
N PHE A 103 25.12 12.68 -24.96
CA PHE A 103 23.74 12.55 -24.50
C PHE A 103 23.51 13.43 -23.26
N PRO A 104 23.67 14.77 -23.38
CA PRO A 104 23.52 15.67 -22.24
C PRO A 104 22.09 15.64 -21.67
N SER A 105 21.07 15.31 -22.47
CA SER A 105 19.66 15.24 -22.09
C SER A 105 19.27 14.05 -21.21
N GLU A 106 20.15 13.04 -21.05
CA GLU A 106 19.83 11.86 -20.25
C GLU A 106 20.26 12.03 -18.78
N TYR A 107 19.32 12.39 -17.91
CA TYR A 107 19.59 12.64 -16.48
C TYR A 107 20.14 11.40 -15.75
N ARG A 108 19.68 10.19 -16.10
CA ARG A 108 20.08 8.95 -15.39
C ARG A 108 21.57 8.67 -15.52
N LEU A 109 22.17 9.03 -16.66
CA LEU A 109 23.60 8.86 -16.91
C LEU A 109 24.45 9.72 -15.95
N TRP A 110 24.04 10.96 -15.70
CA TRP A 110 24.70 11.86 -14.75
C TRP A 110 24.60 11.34 -13.32
N VAL A 111 23.41 10.88 -12.91
CA VAL A 111 23.19 10.29 -11.57
C VAL A 111 24.06 9.04 -11.36
N HIS A 112 24.13 8.17 -12.37
CA HIS A 112 24.95 6.97 -12.32
C HIS A 112 26.45 7.28 -12.25
N TYR A 113 26.90 8.30 -12.98
CA TYR A 113 28.28 8.77 -12.88
C TYR A 113 28.60 9.37 -11.50
N LEU A 114 27.69 10.15 -10.90
CA LEU A 114 27.87 10.63 -9.52
C LEU A 114 27.98 9.47 -8.52
N GLY A 115 27.11 8.45 -8.63
CA GLY A 115 27.22 7.24 -7.82
C GLY A 115 28.53 6.48 -8.03
N HIS A 116 29.07 6.47 -9.25
CA HIS A 116 30.38 5.91 -9.53
C HIS A 116 31.50 6.72 -8.87
N CYS A 117 31.47 8.06 -8.97
CA CYS A 117 32.42 8.93 -8.27
C CYS A 117 32.39 8.74 -6.75
N GLU A 118 31.24 8.33 -6.19
CA GLU A 118 31.05 8.08 -4.75
C GLU A 118 31.82 6.85 -4.31
N ARG A 119 31.63 5.75 -5.04
CA ARG A 119 32.23 4.44 -4.75
C ARG A 119 33.76 4.46 -4.78
N TYR A 120 34.33 5.36 -5.58
CA TYR A 120 35.77 5.44 -5.81
C TYR A 120 36.41 6.73 -5.28
N SER A 121 35.71 7.48 -4.42
CA SER A 121 36.20 8.68 -3.72
C SER A 121 36.76 9.78 -4.64
N MET A 122 36.24 9.92 -5.87
CA MET A 122 36.64 10.96 -6.83
C MET A 122 35.85 12.27 -6.59
N LEU A 123 36.00 12.84 -5.39
CA LEU A 123 35.20 13.99 -4.92
C LEU A 123 35.34 15.27 -5.78
N PRO A 124 36.56 15.72 -6.17
CA PRO A 124 36.72 16.95 -6.95
C PRO A 124 36.14 16.83 -8.37
N GLU A 125 36.09 15.62 -8.91
CA GLU A 125 35.60 15.36 -10.27
C GLU A 125 34.08 15.25 -10.30
N GLY A 126 33.48 14.65 -9.26
CA GLY A 126 32.04 14.72 -9.03
C GLY A 126 31.57 16.17 -8.98
N SER A 127 32.26 17.01 -8.19
CA SER A 127 31.96 18.44 -8.03
C SER A 127 31.97 19.20 -9.37
N ARG A 128 33.03 19.07 -10.18
CA ARG A 128 33.09 19.70 -11.53
C ARG A 128 32.00 19.20 -12.47
N THR A 129 31.53 17.97 -12.26
CA THR A 129 30.50 17.37 -13.11
C THR A 129 29.11 17.86 -12.72
N LEU A 130 28.90 18.26 -11.45
CA LEU A 130 27.66 18.90 -11.02
C LEU A 130 27.42 20.23 -11.73
N ASP A 131 28.44 21.08 -11.85
CA ASP A 131 28.32 22.35 -12.59
C ASP A 131 27.84 22.11 -14.04
N LYS A 132 28.41 21.08 -14.70
CA LYS A 132 28.00 20.68 -16.05
C LYS A 132 26.59 20.10 -16.08
N MET A 133 26.26 19.23 -15.12
CA MET A 133 24.94 18.62 -15.01
C MET A 133 23.86 19.68 -14.85
N LEU A 134 24.08 20.69 -14.00
CA LEU A 134 23.13 21.78 -13.74
C LEU A 134 22.99 22.75 -14.92
N ASN A 135 23.99 22.87 -15.79
CA ASN A 135 23.84 23.63 -17.03
C ASN A 135 22.86 22.96 -18.00
N TYR A 136 22.84 21.62 -18.06
CA TYR A 136 21.94 20.86 -18.95
C TYR A 136 20.59 20.51 -18.31
N HIS A 137 20.57 20.16 -17.03
CA HIS A 137 19.37 19.74 -16.27
C HIS A 137 18.91 20.78 -15.25
N GLY A 138 19.27 22.05 -15.46
CA GLY A 138 18.88 23.15 -14.57
C GLY A 138 17.37 23.40 -14.54
N ASP A 139 16.62 22.85 -15.50
CA ASP A 139 15.16 22.80 -15.56
C ASP A 139 14.53 21.89 -14.50
N LYS A 140 15.29 20.95 -13.90
CA LYS A 140 14.76 19.99 -12.93
C LYS A 140 15.16 20.37 -11.51
N PRO A 141 14.21 20.68 -10.60
CA PRO A 141 14.50 20.95 -9.19
C PRO A 141 15.31 19.84 -8.50
N LYS A 142 15.00 18.57 -8.82
CA LYS A 142 15.70 17.39 -8.27
C LYS A 142 17.20 17.35 -8.57
N ALA A 143 17.63 17.94 -9.70
CA ALA A 143 19.04 18.03 -10.06
C ALA A 143 19.80 19.00 -9.13
N TRP A 144 19.17 20.13 -8.77
CA TRP A 144 19.71 21.10 -7.81
C TRP A 144 19.81 20.53 -6.41
N ILE A 145 18.74 19.84 -5.94
CA ILE A 145 18.73 19.16 -4.63
C ILE A 145 19.88 18.17 -4.55
N ARG A 146 20.02 17.30 -5.56
CA ARG A 146 21.07 16.28 -5.58
C ARG A 146 22.48 16.86 -5.64
N ALA A 147 22.68 17.97 -6.36
CA ALA A 147 23.97 18.66 -6.40
C ALA A 147 24.35 19.22 -5.02
N ALA A 148 23.41 19.85 -4.34
CA ALA A 148 23.64 20.40 -3.00
C ALA A 148 23.85 19.31 -1.94
N GLU A 149 23.08 18.22 -1.97
CA GLU A 149 23.28 17.06 -1.08
C GLU A 149 24.64 16.40 -1.27
N TRP A 150 25.14 16.34 -2.51
CA TRP A 150 26.45 15.79 -2.83
C TRP A 150 27.59 16.64 -2.26
N GLU A 151 27.57 17.96 -2.52
CA GLU A 151 28.59 18.88 -2.00
C GLU A 151 28.61 18.90 -0.47
N TYR A 152 27.43 18.92 0.14
CA TYR A 152 27.30 18.92 1.59
C TYR A 152 27.73 17.57 2.21
N GLY A 153 27.17 16.46 1.72
CA GLY A 153 27.33 15.15 2.34
C GLY A 153 28.67 14.45 2.06
N ARG A 154 29.39 14.84 1.00
CA ARG A 154 30.62 14.15 0.57
C ARG A 154 31.83 15.06 0.51
N VAL A 155 31.68 16.26 -0.06
CA VAL A 155 32.79 17.23 -0.17
C VAL A 155 32.93 18.07 1.11
N LYS A 156 31.87 18.11 1.94
CA LYS A 156 31.75 18.98 3.13
C LYS A 156 31.88 20.46 2.80
N ASN A 157 31.50 20.86 1.58
CA ASN A 157 31.57 22.26 1.15
C ASN A 157 30.19 22.91 1.26
N MET A 158 29.96 23.62 2.37
CA MET A 158 28.69 24.29 2.64
C MET A 158 28.46 25.49 1.71
N GLU A 159 29.51 26.24 1.36
CA GLU A 159 29.40 27.42 0.50
C GLU A 159 28.92 27.06 -0.91
N ARG A 160 29.48 25.99 -1.50
CA ARG A 160 29.05 25.50 -2.81
C ARG A 160 27.64 24.92 -2.78
N ALA A 161 27.28 24.22 -1.70
CA ALA A 161 25.92 23.74 -1.51
C ALA A 161 24.92 24.91 -1.44
N ARG A 162 25.22 25.96 -0.66
CA ARG A 162 24.42 27.20 -0.61
C ARG A 162 24.33 27.87 -1.98
N HIS A 163 25.45 27.98 -2.70
CA HIS A 163 25.48 28.57 -4.05
C HIS A 163 24.55 27.82 -5.02
N PHE A 164 24.58 26.49 -5.03
CA PHE A 164 23.68 25.69 -5.87
C PHE A 164 22.22 25.84 -5.44
N MET A 165 21.91 25.88 -4.14
CA MET A 165 20.54 26.10 -3.67
C MET A 165 20.01 27.48 -4.04
N PHE A 166 20.79 28.56 -3.88
CA PHE A 166 20.37 29.90 -4.30
C PHE A 166 20.12 29.99 -5.80
N ARG A 167 20.99 29.41 -6.63
CA ARG A 167 20.78 29.36 -8.09
C ARG A 167 19.57 28.51 -8.47
N GLY A 168 19.34 27.41 -7.75
CA GLY A 168 18.14 26.60 -7.89
C GLY A 168 16.87 27.40 -7.58
N LEU A 169 16.86 28.16 -6.48
CA LEU A 169 15.73 28.99 -6.07
C LEU A 169 15.47 30.16 -7.02
N GLN A 170 16.50 30.74 -7.62
CA GLN A 170 16.35 31.75 -8.68
C GLN A 170 15.66 31.18 -9.92
N ARG A 171 15.94 29.92 -10.26
CA ARG A 171 15.39 29.27 -11.47
C ARG A 171 14.05 28.59 -11.24
N HIS A 172 13.83 28.06 -10.04
CA HIS A 172 12.61 27.38 -9.59
C HIS A 172 12.06 28.03 -8.32
N PRO A 173 11.55 29.27 -8.43
CA PRO A 173 11.10 30.07 -7.29
C PRO A 173 9.93 29.44 -6.50
N GLU A 174 9.14 28.58 -7.13
CA GLU A 174 7.89 28.03 -6.58
C GLU A 174 8.03 26.60 -6.03
N CYS A 175 9.18 25.95 -6.23
CA CYS A 175 9.31 24.53 -5.92
C CYS A 175 9.45 24.27 -4.40
N MET A 176 8.40 23.74 -3.77
CA MET A 176 8.37 23.36 -2.35
C MET A 176 9.53 22.43 -1.95
N GLU A 177 9.80 21.38 -2.75
CA GLU A 177 10.85 20.38 -2.44
C GLU A 177 12.23 21.03 -2.30
N LEU A 178 12.50 22.07 -3.11
CA LEU A 178 13.77 22.78 -3.09
C LEU A 178 13.94 23.58 -1.79
N TYR A 179 12.91 24.30 -1.35
CA TYR A 179 12.94 24.99 -0.05
C TYR A 179 13.09 24.03 1.12
N LEU A 180 12.33 22.92 1.14
CA LEU A 180 12.45 21.91 2.20
C LEU A 180 13.85 21.31 2.27
N SER A 181 14.44 20.99 1.12
CA SER A 181 15.81 20.46 1.07
C SER A 181 16.84 21.50 1.53
N PHE A 182 16.66 22.78 1.19
CA PHE A 182 17.59 23.83 1.58
C PHE A 182 17.51 24.13 3.07
N LEU A 183 16.30 24.29 3.62
CA LEU A 183 16.07 24.42 5.06
C LEU A 183 16.62 23.19 5.79
N GLY A 184 16.37 21.99 5.28
CA GLY A 184 16.90 20.75 5.84
C GLY A 184 18.43 20.67 5.85
N LEU A 185 19.12 21.17 4.82
CA LEU A 185 20.58 21.28 4.79
C LEU A 185 21.10 22.30 5.80
N LEU A 186 20.48 23.47 5.90
CA LEU A 186 20.86 24.50 6.87
C LEU A 186 20.66 24.02 8.31
N VAL A 187 19.57 23.30 8.58
CA VAL A 187 19.34 22.66 9.88
C VAL A 187 20.42 21.62 10.19
N LYS A 188 20.82 20.79 9.22
CA LYS A 188 21.92 19.83 9.42
C LYS A 188 23.23 20.54 9.77
N GLU A 189 23.50 21.66 9.11
CA GLU A 189 24.68 22.46 9.40
C GLU A 189 24.61 23.12 10.78
N ALA A 190 23.47 23.68 11.15
CA ALA A 190 23.26 24.26 12.48
C ALA A 190 23.51 23.21 13.58
N VAL A 191 22.95 22.00 13.44
CA VAL A 191 23.17 20.88 14.38
C VAL A 191 24.64 20.46 14.41
N LYS A 192 25.31 20.43 13.25
CA LYS A 192 26.73 20.08 13.17
C LYS A 192 27.60 21.10 13.91
N ILE A 193 27.36 22.40 13.70
CA ILE A 193 28.10 23.47 14.37
C ILE A 193 27.96 23.35 15.89
N VAL A 194 26.75 23.13 16.40
CA VAL A 194 26.49 22.96 17.84
C VAL A 194 27.17 21.71 18.41
N LYS A 195 27.28 20.63 17.64
CA LYS A 195 27.95 19.39 18.08
C LYS A 195 29.47 19.48 18.05
N GLU A 196 30.02 20.30 17.15
CA GLU A 196 31.47 20.52 17.03
C GLU A 196 31.97 21.61 17.99
N SER A 197 31.08 22.47 18.50
CA SER A 197 31.38 23.42 19.57
C SER A 197 31.28 22.77 20.95
N GLU A 198 32.18 23.14 21.87
CA GLU A 198 32.08 22.77 23.30
C GLU A 198 31.04 23.60 24.07
N GLU A 199 30.52 24.66 23.43
CA GLU A 199 29.61 25.66 24.00
C GLU A 199 28.13 25.29 23.80
N GLY A 200 27.29 25.77 24.72
CA GLY A 200 25.84 25.57 24.66
C GLY A 200 25.18 26.41 23.54
N VAL A 201 23.97 26.01 23.13
CA VAL A 201 23.18 26.74 22.11
C VAL A 201 22.95 28.20 22.50
N GLU A 202 22.74 28.48 23.79
CA GLU A 202 22.51 29.83 24.32
C GLU A 202 23.76 30.72 24.19
N GLU A 203 24.94 30.18 24.52
CA GLU A 203 26.23 30.90 24.42
C GLU A 203 26.60 31.22 22.96
N LEU A 204 26.27 30.31 22.02
CA LEU A 204 26.48 30.53 20.59
C LEU A 204 25.52 31.58 20.00
N LEU A 205 24.34 31.78 20.58
CA LEU A 205 23.38 32.78 20.14
C LEU A 205 23.77 34.20 20.59
N GLU A 206 24.41 34.33 21.74
CA GLU A 206 24.87 35.61 22.29
C GLU A 206 26.04 36.21 21.50
N ARG A 207 26.87 35.37 20.87
CA ARG A 207 27.98 35.82 20.02
C ARG A 207 27.49 36.27 18.65
N GLU A 208 27.64 37.57 18.36
CA GLU A 208 27.23 38.17 17.07
C GLU A 208 27.96 37.55 15.85
N ASP A 209 29.23 37.16 16.01
CA ASP A 209 30.05 36.58 14.94
C ASP A 209 29.93 35.05 14.79
N SER A 210 29.01 34.39 15.50
CA SER A 210 28.94 32.93 15.48
C SER A 210 28.40 32.40 14.15
N ALA A 211 29.09 31.39 13.58
CA ALA A 211 28.65 30.70 12.37
C ALA A 211 27.26 30.03 12.55
N PHE A 212 26.89 29.70 13.79
CA PHE A 212 25.58 29.19 14.17
C PHE A 212 24.48 30.25 13.99
N ARG A 213 24.68 31.45 14.55
CA ARG A 213 23.74 32.56 14.44
C ARG A 213 23.51 32.98 12.99
N GLN A 214 24.58 33.13 12.20
CA GLN A 214 24.48 33.45 10.77
C GLN A 214 23.70 32.37 9.98
N THR A 215 23.83 31.11 10.38
CA THR A 215 23.10 30.00 9.75
C THR A 215 21.62 30.02 10.13
N LEU A 216 21.27 30.36 11.37
CA LEU A 216 19.89 30.56 11.81
C LEU A 216 19.23 31.80 11.17
N GLU A 217 19.96 32.90 11.03
CA GLU A 217 19.49 34.10 10.32
C GLU A 217 19.23 33.77 8.85
N SER A 218 20.14 33.05 8.20
CA SER A 218 19.95 32.56 6.83
C SER A 218 18.70 31.66 6.72
N LEU A 219 18.51 30.75 7.69
CA LEU A 219 17.36 29.87 7.77
C LEU A 219 16.04 30.66 7.87
N ASN A 220 15.99 31.65 8.77
CA ASN A 220 14.85 32.55 8.94
C ASN A 220 14.55 33.36 7.68
N LEU A 221 15.57 33.93 7.03
CA LEU A 221 15.40 34.71 5.81
C LEU A 221 14.81 33.88 4.66
N ILE A 222 15.27 32.64 4.49
CA ILE A 222 14.76 31.73 3.45
C ILE A 222 13.33 31.31 3.76
N TYR A 223 13.03 31.02 5.03
CA TYR A 223 11.69 30.68 5.47
C TYR A 223 10.72 31.86 5.26
N GLU A 224 11.08 33.07 5.70
CA GLU A 224 10.28 34.29 5.50
C GLU A 224 10.05 34.60 4.01
N HIS A 225 11.06 34.36 3.18
CA HIS A 225 10.91 34.50 1.72
C HIS A 225 9.88 33.52 1.15
N TYR A 226 9.81 32.30 1.67
CA TYR A 226 8.80 31.31 1.27
C TYR A 226 7.42 31.62 1.87
N LYS A 227 7.36 32.07 3.13
CA LYS A 227 6.13 32.45 3.84
C LYS A 227 5.34 33.53 3.10
N LYS A 228 6.03 34.51 2.51
CA LYS A 228 5.41 35.56 1.67
C LYS A 228 4.68 35.04 0.42
N ARG A 229 4.85 33.77 0.07
CA ARG A 229 4.33 33.15 -1.17
C ARG A 229 3.19 32.16 -0.92
N GLU A 230 2.54 32.25 0.23
CA GLU A 230 1.45 31.34 0.66
C GLU A 230 1.88 29.87 0.75
N PRO A 231 2.68 29.52 1.78
CA PRO A 231 3.13 28.15 2.02
C PRO A 231 1.95 27.19 2.22
N SER A 232 1.97 26.05 1.54
CA SER A 232 0.95 25.01 1.72
C SER A 232 1.05 24.34 3.10
N LEU A 233 -0.05 23.77 3.60
CA LEU A 233 -0.05 22.97 4.83
C LEU A 233 0.96 21.80 4.77
N GLU A 234 1.11 21.16 3.61
CA GLU A 234 2.05 20.05 3.40
C GLU A 234 3.50 20.46 3.65
N PHE A 235 3.87 21.70 3.29
CA PHE A 235 5.20 22.24 3.55
C PHE A 235 5.49 22.31 5.05
N TYR A 236 4.57 22.87 5.84
CA TYR A 236 4.71 22.97 7.28
C TYR A 236 4.83 21.60 7.94
N VAL A 237 3.98 20.65 7.56
CA VAL A 237 4.02 19.28 8.10
C VAL A 237 5.38 18.63 7.83
N LYS A 238 5.87 18.71 6.59
CA LYS A 238 7.19 18.15 6.21
C LYS A 238 8.35 18.85 6.91
N LEU A 239 8.27 20.18 7.08
CA LEU A 239 9.32 20.94 7.76
C LEU A 239 9.37 20.63 9.26
N LEU A 240 8.22 20.59 9.93
CA LEU A 240 8.13 20.25 11.35
C LEU A 240 8.56 18.80 11.61
N ASP A 241 8.21 17.86 10.72
CA ASP A 241 8.70 16.48 10.78
C ASP A 241 10.24 16.40 10.74
N ALA A 242 10.88 17.24 9.92
CA ALA A 242 12.35 17.32 9.84
C ALA A 242 13.00 17.99 11.06
N LEU A 243 12.23 18.70 11.89
CA LEU A 243 12.68 19.45 13.07
C LEU A 243 12.38 18.73 14.39
N LYS A 244 11.41 17.81 14.44
CA LYS A 244 10.83 17.26 15.68
C LYS A 244 11.83 16.64 16.67
N HIS A 245 12.96 16.11 16.20
CA HIS A 245 14.00 15.47 17.02
C HIS A 245 15.30 16.29 17.15
N LYS A 246 15.26 17.60 16.87
CA LYS A 246 16.44 18.47 16.84
C LYS A 246 16.29 19.62 17.84
N PRO A 247 16.69 19.44 19.11
CA PRO A 247 16.57 20.48 20.13
C PRO A 247 17.40 21.73 19.79
N GLU A 248 18.47 21.60 19.01
CA GLU A 248 19.38 22.68 18.66
C GLU A 248 18.72 23.81 17.84
N VAL A 249 17.65 23.49 17.11
CA VAL A 249 16.88 24.43 16.27
C VAL A 249 15.46 24.67 16.81
N LYS A 250 15.25 24.44 18.12
CA LYS A 250 13.93 24.61 18.75
C LYS A 250 13.35 26.01 18.54
N SER A 251 14.15 27.06 18.71
CA SER A 251 13.70 28.45 18.53
C SER A 251 13.09 28.70 17.14
N PHE A 252 13.74 28.20 16.09
CA PHE A 252 13.22 28.24 14.72
C PHE A 252 11.93 27.41 14.56
N GLY A 253 11.93 26.18 15.08
CA GLY A 253 10.77 25.30 14.98
C GLY A 253 9.51 25.84 15.69
N VAL A 254 9.68 26.58 16.80
CA VAL A 254 8.57 27.24 17.50
C VAL A 254 7.97 28.38 16.65
N VAL A 255 8.80 29.16 15.94
CA VAL A 255 8.32 30.20 15.01
C VAL A 255 7.48 29.57 13.90
N VAL A 256 7.98 28.50 13.28
CA VAL A 256 7.26 27.76 12.22
C VAL A 256 5.93 27.18 12.74
N LEU A 257 5.91 26.70 13.99
CA LEU A 257 4.71 26.13 14.61
C LEU A 257 3.64 27.18 14.91
N ASN A 258 4.04 28.36 15.39
CA ASN A 258 3.11 29.47 15.63
C ASN A 258 2.52 29.98 14.31
N ASP A 259 3.35 30.12 13.27
CA ASP A 259 2.88 30.51 11.94
C ASP A 259 1.89 29.51 11.34
N LEU A 260 2.11 28.20 11.55
CA LEU A 260 1.18 27.15 11.14
C LEU A 260 -0.18 27.32 11.82
N LYS A 261 -0.19 27.59 13.13
CA LYS A 261 -1.41 27.81 13.90
C LYS A 261 -2.16 29.05 13.41
N GLU A 262 -1.46 30.16 13.19
CA GLU A 262 -2.08 31.41 12.73
C GLU A 262 -2.70 31.28 11.33
N GLN A 263 -2.01 30.62 10.40
CA GLN A 263 -2.47 30.53 9.01
C GLN A 263 -3.50 29.42 8.76
N PHE A 264 -3.48 28.35 9.56
CA PHE A 264 -4.29 27.15 9.32
C PHE A 264 -5.16 26.72 10.50
N ALA A 265 -5.43 27.62 11.47
CA ALA A 265 -6.36 27.38 12.58
C ALA A 265 -7.70 26.78 12.15
N THR A 266 -8.18 27.15 10.95
CA THR A 266 -9.46 26.73 10.38
C THR A 266 -9.42 25.40 9.62
N LYS A 267 -8.24 24.79 9.42
CA LYS A 267 -8.11 23.52 8.69
C LYS A 267 -7.91 22.36 9.65
N GLU A 268 -8.76 21.34 9.55
CA GLU A 268 -8.73 20.14 10.41
C GLU A 268 -7.42 19.34 10.28
N ALA A 269 -6.84 19.33 9.08
CA ALA A 269 -5.57 18.64 8.82
C ALA A 269 -4.37 19.24 9.58
N MET A 270 -4.44 20.54 9.94
CA MET A 270 -3.41 21.18 10.77
C MET A 270 -3.43 20.62 12.19
N TRP A 271 -4.62 20.56 12.80
CA TRP A 271 -4.81 20.01 14.14
C TRP A 271 -4.39 18.54 14.22
N SER A 272 -4.69 17.75 13.19
CA SER A 272 -4.21 16.38 13.09
C SER A 272 -2.68 16.30 13.07
N ALA A 273 -2.01 17.15 12.30
CA ALA A 273 -0.55 17.20 12.26
C ALA A 273 0.06 17.63 13.60
N LEU A 274 -0.51 18.61 14.29
CA LEU A 274 -0.07 19.02 15.64
C LEU A 274 -0.23 17.89 16.66
N ALA A 275 -1.34 17.18 16.63
CA ALA A 275 -1.58 16.06 17.53
C ALA A 275 -0.61 14.89 17.28
N GLN A 276 -0.27 14.62 16.01
CA GLN A 276 0.78 13.65 15.67
C GLN A 276 2.17 14.11 16.17
N LEU A 277 2.52 15.38 16.02
CA LEU A 277 3.78 15.93 16.54
C LEU A 277 3.88 15.81 18.07
N ALA A 278 2.77 15.98 18.79
CA ALA A 278 2.71 15.76 20.24
C ALA A 278 2.89 14.29 20.61
N LEU A 279 2.26 13.38 19.85
CA LEU A 279 2.39 11.95 20.05
C LEU A 279 3.84 11.46 19.82
N ASP A 280 4.51 11.99 18.79
CA ASP A 280 5.90 11.69 18.47
C ASP A 280 6.88 12.17 19.57
N GLY A 281 6.43 13.07 20.46
CA GLY A 281 7.26 13.67 21.50
C GLY A 281 8.21 14.71 20.94
N SER A 282 7.73 15.59 20.05
CA SER A 282 8.52 16.67 19.48
C SER A 282 9.01 17.64 20.55
N TYR A 283 10.32 17.96 20.55
CA TYR A 283 10.92 18.98 21.42
C TYR A 283 10.34 20.40 21.21
N LEU A 284 9.57 20.61 20.14
CA LEU A 284 8.93 21.89 19.83
C LEU A 284 7.73 22.19 20.73
N LEU A 285 7.13 21.16 21.33
CA LEU A 285 5.93 21.29 22.15
C LEU A 285 6.23 21.22 23.65
N ASP A 286 7.27 20.50 24.05
CA ASP A 286 7.67 20.33 25.45
C ASP A 286 9.19 20.56 25.64
N ASP A 287 9.59 21.16 26.77
CA ASP A 287 11.00 21.36 27.15
C ASP A 287 11.64 20.11 27.78
N SER A 288 10.84 19.12 28.17
CA SER A 288 11.32 17.94 28.89
C SER A 288 11.92 16.90 27.93
N LYS A 289 13.11 16.42 28.27
CA LYS A 289 13.92 15.56 27.38
C LYS A 289 13.38 14.15 27.17
N ASP A 290 12.41 13.71 27.97
CA ASP A 290 11.80 12.37 27.89
C ASP A 290 10.36 12.39 28.42
N VAL A 291 9.43 12.95 27.63
CA VAL A 291 8.00 12.82 27.94
C VAL A 291 7.61 11.35 27.83
N SER A 292 6.97 10.79 28.86
CA SER A 292 6.54 9.39 28.84
C SER A 292 5.42 9.16 27.81
N PHE A 293 5.29 7.95 27.26
CA PHE A 293 4.21 7.65 26.30
C PHE A 293 2.80 8.03 26.81
N PRO A 294 2.43 7.78 28.09
CA PRO A 294 1.14 8.23 28.62
C PRO A 294 0.93 9.74 28.56
N GLU A 295 1.96 10.54 28.79
CA GLU A 295 1.90 12.00 28.72
C GLU A 295 1.81 12.49 27.28
N ARG A 296 2.58 11.90 26.34
CA ARG A 296 2.46 12.19 24.90
C ARG A 296 1.04 11.90 24.39
N LEU A 297 0.46 10.79 24.83
CA LEU A 297 -0.92 10.43 24.49
C LEU A 297 -1.92 11.44 25.05
N LYS A 298 -1.72 11.89 26.30
CA LYS A 298 -2.56 12.91 26.93
C LYS A 298 -2.46 14.25 26.18
N ASN A 299 -1.27 14.66 25.77
CA ASN A 299 -1.03 15.89 25.02
C ASN A 299 -1.69 15.81 23.63
N CYS A 300 -1.56 14.68 22.93
CA CYS A 300 -2.23 14.42 21.65
C CYS A 300 -3.77 14.52 21.78
N VAL A 301 -4.34 13.87 22.80
CA VAL A 301 -5.77 13.95 23.12
C VAL A 301 -6.20 15.38 23.44
N GLY A 302 -5.41 16.12 24.21
CA GLY A 302 -5.69 17.52 24.56
C GLY A 302 -5.74 18.44 23.34
N ILE A 303 -4.83 18.27 22.38
CA ILE A 303 -4.83 19.04 21.12
C ILE A 303 -6.07 18.72 20.29
N TYR A 304 -6.47 17.46 20.21
CA TYR A 304 -7.71 17.10 19.52
C TYR A 304 -8.96 17.59 20.23
N ASP A 305 -8.98 17.62 21.56
CA ASP A 305 -10.09 18.19 22.34
C ASP A 305 -10.23 19.70 22.05
N GLU A 306 -9.13 20.47 22.05
CA GLU A 306 -9.12 21.90 21.66
C GLU A 306 -9.56 22.10 20.19
N ALA A 307 -9.10 21.22 19.30
CA ALA A 307 -9.46 21.27 17.87
C ALA A 307 -10.96 21.09 17.64
N VAL A 308 -11.61 20.20 18.40
CA VAL A 308 -13.05 19.95 18.30
C VAL A 308 -13.87 21.09 18.90
N GLU A 309 -13.39 21.72 19.98
CA GLU A 309 -14.03 22.89 20.56
C GLU A 309 -13.99 24.09 19.62
N THR A 310 -12.87 24.26 18.90
CA THR A 310 -12.69 25.34 17.92
C THR A 310 -13.38 25.04 16.58
N LEU A 311 -13.35 23.78 16.12
CA LEU A 311 -13.92 23.29 14.86
C LEU A 311 -14.77 22.03 15.09
N PRO A 312 -16.05 22.18 15.46
CA PRO A 312 -16.96 21.04 15.68
C PRO A 312 -17.46 20.46 14.33
N THR A 313 -16.54 20.04 13.46
CA THR A 313 -16.87 19.47 12.15
C THR A 313 -16.82 17.94 12.18
N LYS A 314 -17.60 17.29 11.30
CA LYS A 314 -17.59 15.81 11.16
C LYS A 314 -16.21 15.27 10.77
N GLN A 315 -15.46 16.04 9.97
CA GLN A 315 -14.12 15.68 9.51
C GLN A 315 -13.11 15.72 10.66
N MET A 316 -13.20 16.72 11.56
CA MET A 316 -12.31 16.82 12.72
C MET A 316 -12.48 15.62 13.65
N TRP A 317 -13.73 15.22 13.92
CA TRP A 317 -14.02 14.00 14.68
C TRP A 317 -13.53 12.73 14.00
N THR A 318 -13.65 12.66 12.68
CA THR A 318 -13.15 11.52 11.89
C THR A 318 -11.64 11.39 12.01
N LEU A 319 -10.89 12.49 11.87
CA LEU A 319 -9.43 12.51 12.05
C LEU A 319 -9.02 12.15 13.49
N TYR A 320 -9.74 12.66 14.48
CA TYR A 320 -9.48 12.33 15.89
C TYR A 320 -9.69 10.83 16.16
N VAL A 321 -10.84 10.29 15.75
CA VAL A 321 -11.14 8.86 15.90
C VAL A 321 -10.12 7.99 15.17
N ASP A 322 -9.74 8.35 13.94
CA ASP A 322 -8.76 7.58 13.15
C ASP A 322 -7.36 7.57 13.77
N ALA A 323 -6.92 8.70 14.33
CA ALA A 323 -5.65 8.76 15.03
C ALA A 323 -5.63 7.84 16.26
N VAL A 324 -6.73 7.83 17.03
CA VAL A 324 -6.83 6.99 18.24
C VAL A 324 -7.07 5.51 17.89
N LEU A 325 -7.71 5.20 16.77
CA LEU A 325 -7.82 3.83 16.25
C LEU A 325 -6.46 3.26 15.86
N LYS A 326 -5.66 3.99 15.07
CA LYS A 326 -4.28 3.60 14.71
C LYS A 326 -3.44 3.33 15.96
N LEU A 327 -3.57 4.17 16.98
CA LEU A 327 -2.92 3.97 18.28
C LEU A 327 -3.33 2.67 18.99
N ASN A 328 -4.54 2.17 18.75
CA ASN A 328 -5.06 0.93 19.34
C ASN A 328 -4.76 -0.33 18.52
N GLU A 329 -4.25 -0.22 17.30
CA GLU A 329 -3.77 -1.38 16.54
C GLU A 329 -2.50 -1.97 17.17
N ASP A 330 -1.62 -1.10 17.67
CA ASP A 330 -0.43 -1.49 18.42
C ASP A 330 -0.81 -1.93 19.85
N MET A 331 -0.92 -3.24 20.07
CA MET A 331 -1.31 -3.81 21.36
C MET A 331 -0.11 -4.20 22.25
N THR A 332 1.10 -3.81 21.84
CA THR A 332 2.36 -4.17 22.49
C THR A 332 2.59 -3.44 23.82
N SER A 333 2.01 -2.26 24.03
CA SER A 333 2.22 -1.43 25.24
C SER A 333 0.96 -0.67 25.66
N HIS A 334 0.80 -0.46 26.97
CA HIS A 334 -0.27 0.36 27.57
C HIS A 334 -1.70 0.07 27.06
N GLN A 335 -2.01 -1.20 26.74
CA GLN A 335 -3.27 -1.67 26.16
C GLN A 335 -4.52 -1.13 26.90
N LYS A 336 -4.52 -1.16 28.24
CA LYS A 336 -5.64 -0.66 29.05
C LYS A 336 -5.87 0.84 28.88
N LEU A 337 -4.79 1.63 28.85
CA LEU A 337 -4.87 3.08 28.66
C LEU A 337 -5.37 3.42 27.25
N ARG A 338 -4.80 2.78 26.21
CA ARG A 338 -5.18 2.98 24.81
C ARG A 338 -6.67 2.68 24.57
N ARG A 339 -7.17 1.56 25.12
CA ARG A 339 -8.59 1.18 25.05
C ARG A 339 -9.49 2.17 25.79
N LYS A 340 -9.09 2.62 26.98
CA LYS A 340 -9.84 3.62 27.76
C LYS A 340 -9.93 4.95 27.00
N THR A 341 -8.84 5.40 26.40
CA THR A 341 -8.82 6.61 25.56
C THR A 341 -9.76 6.46 24.37
N LEU A 342 -9.72 5.33 23.66
CA LEU A 342 -10.60 5.07 22.52
C LEU A 342 -12.08 5.13 22.91
N GLY A 343 -12.46 4.46 24.00
CA GLY A 343 -13.85 4.48 24.49
C GLY A 343 -14.31 5.90 24.87
N ASN A 344 -13.45 6.68 25.52
CA ASN A 344 -13.76 8.06 25.87
C ASN A 344 -13.93 8.97 24.64
N VAL A 345 -13.07 8.83 23.63
CA VAL A 345 -13.12 9.63 22.40
C VAL A 345 -14.39 9.33 21.61
N PHE A 346 -14.73 8.05 21.45
CA PHE A 346 -16.00 7.70 20.81
C PHE A 346 -17.22 8.20 21.59
N LYS A 347 -17.19 8.17 22.92
CA LYS A 347 -18.27 8.72 23.75
C LYS A 347 -18.43 10.23 23.54
N LYS A 348 -17.33 10.99 23.56
CA LYS A 348 -17.36 12.44 23.27
C LYS A 348 -17.86 12.72 21.84
N ALA A 349 -17.37 11.96 20.85
CA ALA A 349 -17.81 12.08 19.47
C ALA A 349 -19.31 11.78 19.33
N PHE A 350 -19.82 10.79 20.07
CA PHE A 350 -21.24 10.46 20.13
C PHE A 350 -22.09 11.58 20.73
N GLU A 351 -21.66 12.15 21.85
CA GLU A 351 -22.32 13.28 22.51
C GLU A 351 -22.39 14.51 21.59
N SER A 352 -21.35 14.75 20.79
CA SER A 352 -21.32 15.84 19.80
C SER A 352 -22.28 15.69 18.61
N GLY A 353 -22.80 14.47 18.36
CA GLY A 353 -23.71 14.18 17.25
C GLY A 353 -23.10 14.29 15.84
N SER A 354 -21.78 14.44 15.72
CA SER A 354 -21.10 14.74 14.44
C SER A 354 -20.32 13.55 13.85
N LEU A 355 -20.68 12.32 14.20
CA LEU A 355 -20.03 11.12 13.68
C LEU A 355 -20.51 10.75 12.26
N GLU A 356 -19.58 10.27 11.44
CA GLU A 356 -19.87 9.68 10.13
C GLU A 356 -20.37 8.22 10.26
N GLU A 357 -21.09 7.73 9.25
CA GLU A 357 -21.69 6.38 9.23
C GLU A 357 -20.66 5.29 9.53
N ASP A 358 -19.50 5.30 8.86
CA ASP A 358 -18.48 4.28 9.04
C ASP A 358 -17.89 4.30 10.46
N LYS A 359 -17.81 5.48 11.10
CA LYS A 359 -17.31 5.61 12.48
C LYS A 359 -18.33 5.08 13.49
N TYR A 360 -19.62 5.27 13.24
CA TYR A 360 -20.68 4.62 14.03
C TYR A 360 -20.58 3.10 13.94
N VAL A 361 -20.42 2.56 12.72
CA VAL A 361 -20.26 1.12 12.49
C VAL A 361 -19.04 0.56 13.23
N GLN A 362 -17.90 1.26 13.17
CA GLN A 362 -16.68 0.85 13.88
C GLN A 362 -16.86 0.90 15.40
N TYR A 363 -17.45 1.97 15.93
CA TYR A 363 -17.70 2.11 17.36
C TYR A 363 -18.60 0.98 17.88
N LEU A 364 -19.70 0.71 17.18
CA LEU A 364 -20.64 -0.34 17.53
C LEU A 364 -20.01 -1.73 17.47
N LYS A 365 -19.21 -2.04 16.44
CA LYS A 365 -18.49 -3.32 16.37
C LYS A 365 -17.55 -3.52 17.56
N LEU A 366 -16.85 -2.48 17.97
CA LEU A 366 -15.97 -2.53 19.13
C LEU A 366 -16.76 -2.74 20.43
N MET A 367 -17.92 -2.11 20.59
CA MET A 367 -18.75 -2.30 21.79
C MET A 367 -19.43 -3.68 21.85
N ILE A 368 -19.97 -4.16 20.72
CA ILE A 368 -20.74 -5.42 20.63
C ILE A 368 -19.85 -6.67 20.80
N ASN A 369 -18.54 -6.54 20.60
CA ASN A 369 -17.59 -7.66 20.67
C ASN A 369 -16.81 -7.73 22.00
N VAL A 370 -17.15 -6.93 23.00
CA VAL A 370 -16.57 -6.99 24.35
C VAL A 370 -17.35 -8.00 25.20
N ASP A 371 -16.67 -8.72 26.11
CA ASP A 371 -17.23 -9.79 26.96
C ASP A 371 -18.39 -9.36 27.88
N GLN A 372 -18.64 -8.05 28.02
CA GLN A 372 -19.74 -7.43 28.78
C GLN A 372 -20.09 -6.05 28.16
N PRO A 373 -20.95 -5.97 27.13
CA PRO A 373 -21.33 -4.69 26.55
C PRO A 373 -22.24 -3.89 27.52
N GLN A 374 -22.01 -2.58 27.64
CA GLN A 374 -22.98 -1.70 28.33
C GLN A 374 -24.24 -1.55 27.46
N GLU A 375 -25.23 -2.39 27.71
CA GLU A 375 -26.42 -2.56 26.86
C GLU A 375 -27.19 -1.26 26.62
N SER A 376 -27.38 -0.45 27.66
CA SER A 376 -28.06 0.84 27.58
C SER A 376 -27.32 1.84 26.68
N LEU A 377 -25.99 1.82 26.71
CA LEU A 377 -25.17 2.68 25.86
C LEU A 377 -25.17 2.17 24.41
N VAL A 378 -25.06 0.86 24.19
CA VAL A 378 -25.10 0.27 22.84
C VAL A 378 -26.44 0.55 22.15
N THR A 379 -27.55 0.35 22.86
CA THR A 379 -28.90 0.64 22.36
C THR A 379 -29.10 2.12 22.05
N ALA A 380 -28.64 3.02 22.93
CA ALA A 380 -28.68 4.47 22.68
C ALA A 380 -27.85 4.87 21.45
N VAL A 381 -26.66 4.30 21.30
CA VAL A 381 -25.78 4.57 20.15
C VAL A 381 -26.40 4.04 18.85
N LEU A 382 -26.94 2.83 18.86
CA LEU A 382 -27.64 2.22 17.72
C LEU A 382 -28.84 3.06 17.27
N THR A 383 -29.67 3.49 18.23
CA THR A 383 -30.88 4.26 17.94
C THR A 383 -30.54 5.59 17.27
N LYS A 384 -29.61 6.35 17.86
CA LYS A 384 -29.16 7.63 17.29
C LYS A 384 -28.46 7.46 15.94
N ALA A 385 -27.68 6.39 15.76
CA ALA A 385 -27.01 6.09 14.49
C ALA A 385 -28.02 5.80 13.37
N ILE A 386 -29.06 5.01 13.67
CA ILE A 386 -30.14 4.68 12.73
C ILE A 386 -31.01 5.90 12.43
N GLU A 387 -31.32 6.74 13.42
CA GLU A 387 -32.02 8.02 13.20
C GLU A 387 -31.23 8.95 12.27
N SER A 388 -29.90 8.97 12.42
CA SER A 388 -29.00 9.81 11.61
C SER A 388 -28.78 9.25 10.20
N TYR A 389 -28.71 7.92 10.06
CA TYR A 389 -28.41 7.22 8.80
C TYR A 389 -29.39 6.05 8.56
N PRO A 390 -30.68 6.34 8.32
CA PRO A 390 -31.73 5.31 8.25
C PRO A 390 -31.57 4.35 7.07
N LYS A 391 -30.86 4.75 6.02
CA LYS A 391 -30.64 3.92 4.82
C LYS A 391 -29.46 2.95 4.95
N SER A 392 -28.68 3.01 6.04
CA SER A 392 -27.47 2.20 6.20
C SER A 392 -27.78 0.76 6.61
N THR A 393 -27.69 -0.17 5.67
CA THR A 393 -27.88 -1.61 5.92
C THR A 393 -26.92 -2.13 6.99
N LYS A 394 -25.68 -1.63 7.03
CA LYS A 394 -24.66 -2.03 8.03
C LYS A 394 -25.13 -1.75 9.46
N LEU A 395 -25.75 -0.60 9.72
CA LEU A 395 -26.22 -0.24 11.07
C LEU A 395 -27.41 -1.12 11.49
N TRP A 396 -28.34 -1.41 10.59
CA TRP A 396 -29.45 -2.32 10.86
C TRP A 396 -28.99 -3.76 11.11
N VAL A 397 -28.02 -4.25 10.34
CA VAL A 397 -27.38 -5.56 10.56
C VAL A 397 -26.75 -5.63 11.95
N LEU A 398 -26.04 -4.59 12.38
CA LEU A 398 -25.45 -4.53 13.72
C LEU A 398 -26.52 -4.50 14.81
N HIS A 399 -27.63 -3.79 14.62
CA HIS A 399 -28.75 -3.77 15.55
C HIS A 399 -29.35 -5.18 15.73
N LEU A 400 -29.68 -5.84 14.62
CA LEU A 400 -30.23 -7.20 14.65
C LEU A 400 -29.25 -8.20 15.28
N THR A 401 -27.96 -8.08 14.97
CA THR A 401 -26.91 -8.93 15.54
C THR A 401 -26.79 -8.74 17.05
N PHE A 402 -26.88 -7.50 17.52
CA PHE A 402 -26.83 -7.18 18.95
C PHE A 402 -28.02 -7.80 19.70
N LEU A 403 -29.23 -7.61 19.19
CA LEU A 403 -30.43 -8.22 19.78
C LEU A 403 -30.40 -9.74 19.74
N ALA A 404 -29.84 -10.32 18.67
CA ALA A 404 -29.65 -11.77 18.59
C ALA A 404 -28.68 -12.28 19.67
N LYS A 405 -27.60 -11.56 19.98
CA LYS A 405 -26.68 -11.91 21.09
C LYS A 405 -27.34 -11.79 22.47
N GLN A 406 -28.29 -10.87 22.62
CA GLN A 406 -29.05 -10.69 23.87
C GLN A 406 -30.23 -11.67 24.02
N GLU A 407 -30.43 -12.58 23.06
CA GLU A 407 -31.57 -13.50 23.05
C GLU A 407 -32.94 -12.82 23.12
N ALA A 408 -33.02 -11.57 22.63
CA ALA A 408 -34.22 -10.73 22.62
C ALA A 408 -35.45 -11.48 22.05
N PRO A 409 -36.69 -11.14 22.44
CA PRO A 409 -37.88 -11.85 21.97
C PRO A 409 -38.06 -11.73 20.45
N ALA A 410 -38.65 -12.76 19.84
CA ALA A 410 -38.81 -12.84 18.38
C ALA A 410 -39.63 -11.67 17.80
N SER A 411 -40.55 -11.09 18.58
CA SER A 411 -41.34 -9.91 18.16
C SER A 411 -40.46 -8.69 17.91
N GLU A 412 -39.49 -8.42 18.77
CA GLU A 412 -38.62 -7.25 18.65
C GLU A 412 -37.69 -7.35 17.43
N ILE A 413 -37.15 -8.55 17.17
CA ILE A 413 -36.34 -8.83 15.99
C ILE A 413 -37.15 -8.60 14.71
N GLU A 414 -38.38 -9.11 14.65
CA GLU A 414 -39.25 -8.96 13.47
C GLU A 414 -39.66 -7.50 13.23
N ASP A 415 -39.96 -6.75 14.29
CA ASP A 415 -40.32 -5.34 14.17
C ASP A 415 -39.15 -4.50 13.63
N ILE A 416 -37.93 -4.76 14.11
CA ILE A 416 -36.73 -4.07 13.65
C ILE A 416 -36.35 -4.51 12.23
N PHE A 417 -36.50 -5.80 11.92
CA PHE A 417 -36.27 -6.31 10.58
C PHE A 417 -37.22 -5.67 9.55
N LYS A 418 -38.51 -5.54 9.87
CA LYS A 418 -39.48 -4.83 9.01
C LYS A 418 -39.12 -3.36 8.84
N LYS A 419 -38.72 -2.68 9.91
CA LYS A 419 -38.24 -1.27 9.83
C LYS A 419 -36.99 -1.15 8.96
N ALA A 420 -36.06 -2.12 9.03
CA ALA A 420 -34.88 -2.15 8.20
C ALA A 420 -35.22 -2.31 6.71
N LEU A 421 -36.15 -3.22 6.37
CA LEU A 421 -36.58 -3.44 4.98
C LEU A 421 -37.28 -2.24 4.34
N VAL A 422 -37.99 -1.41 5.14
CA VAL A 422 -38.64 -0.19 4.63
C VAL A 422 -37.60 0.90 4.32
N ASN A 423 -36.53 0.98 5.10
CA ASN A 423 -35.56 2.07 4.99
C ASN A 423 -34.34 1.73 4.11
N CYS A 424 -33.95 0.46 4.04
CA CYS A 424 -32.77 0.02 3.28
C CYS A 424 -33.16 -0.36 1.86
N THR A 425 -32.29 -0.04 0.91
CA THR A 425 -32.45 -0.43 -0.51
C THR A 425 -31.29 -1.28 -1.01
N GLU A 426 -30.15 -1.26 -0.30
CA GLU A 426 -28.93 -1.97 -0.68
C GLU A 426 -28.65 -3.14 0.28
N ASP A 427 -27.97 -4.18 -0.22
CA ASP A 427 -27.50 -5.34 0.55
C ASP A 427 -28.53 -5.98 1.51
N LEU A 428 -29.77 -6.15 1.02
CA LEU A 428 -30.84 -6.76 1.81
C LEU A 428 -30.50 -8.20 2.24
N LEU A 429 -29.66 -8.91 1.49
CA LEU A 429 -29.22 -10.27 1.81
C LEU A 429 -28.57 -10.37 3.20
N SER A 430 -27.76 -9.39 3.58
CA SER A 430 -27.14 -9.35 4.91
C SER A 430 -28.18 -9.29 6.04
N LEU A 431 -29.26 -8.52 5.86
CA LEU A 431 -30.37 -8.47 6.84
C LEU A 431 -31.07 -9.81 6.97
N TRP A 432 -31.36 -10.46 5.84
CA TRP A 432 -31.98 -11.79 5.82
C TRP A 432 -31.08 -12.85 6.47
N THR A 433 -29.77 -12.75 6.27
CA THR A 433 -28.79 -13.67 6.84
C THR A 433 -28.77 -13.58 8.37
N VAL A 434 -28.81 -12.38 8.95
CA VAL A 434 -28.88 -12.22 10.41
C VAL A 434 -30.21 -12.75 10.97
N ARG A 435 -31.34 -12.45 10.32
CA ARG A 435 -32.66 -13.00 10.71
C ARG A 435 -32.61 -14.53 10.72
N PHE A 436 -32.03 -15.13 9.68
CA PHE A 436 -31.88 -16.58 9.59
C PHE A 436 -30.99 -17.13 10.71
N GLN A 437 -29.82 -16.55 10.94
CA GLN A 437 -28.90 -16.98 11.99
C GLN A 437 -29.57 -16.97 13.38
N TYR A 438 -30.36 -15.94 13.68
CA TYR A 438 -31.10 -15.84 14.93
C TYR A 438 -32.10 -16.98 15.13
N TYR A 439 -32.92 -17.31 14.11
CA TYR A 439 -33.85 -18.44 14.22
C TYR A 439 -33.15 -19.79 14.17
N HIS A 440 -32.00 -19.87 13.50
CA HIS A 440 -31.22 -21.10 13.41
C HIS A 440 -30.59 -21.50 14.74
N THR A 441 -30.15 -20.53 15.55
CA THR A 441 -29.62 -20.78 16.90
C THR A 441 -30.71 -21.10 17.92
N ARG A 442 -31.96 -20.71 17.66
CA ARG A 442 -33.15 -20.91 18.52
C ARG A 442 -33.84 -22.25 18.22
N THR A 443 -33.33 -23.33 18.82
CA THR A 443 -33.89 -24.69 18.66
C THR A 443 -35.33 -24.84 19.17
N ASP A 444 -35.80 -23.89 19.97
CA ASP A 444 -37.16 -23.78 20.51
C ASP A 444 -38.20 -23.32 19.46
N LEU A 445 -37.78 -22.72 18.34
CA LEU A 445 -38.67 -22.12 17.33
C LEU A 445 -38.50 -22.70 15.90
N PRO A 446 -38.58 -24.03 15.70
CA PRO A 446 -38.33 -24.64 14.38
C PRO A 446 -39.36 -24.23 13.31
N LYS A 447 -40.60 -23.92 13.72
CA LYS A 447 -41.65 -23.44 12.80
C LYS A 447 -41.36 -22.04 12.27
N ALA A 448 -40.80 -21.17 13.10
CA ALA A 448 -40.42 -19.81 12.70
C ALA A 448 -39.27 -19.85 11.69
N LEU A 449 -38.28 -20.73 11.93
CA LEU A 449 -37.18 -20.97 10.99
C LEU A 449 -37.67 -21.45 9.61
N GLU A 450 -38.60 -22.42 9.58
CA GLU A 450 -39.20 -22.87 8.33
C GLU A 450 -39.96 -21.73 7.62
N GLN A 451 -40.61 -20.85 8.37
CA GLN A 451 -41.28 -19.68 7.82
C GLN A 451 -40.28 -18.67 7.23
N THR A 452 -39.15 -18.43 7.90
CA THR A 452 -38.08 -17.56 7.38
C THR A 452 -37.59 -18.01 6.01
N PHE A 453 -37.41 -19.32 5.81
CA PHE A 453 -37.07 -19.88 4.50
C PHE A 453 -38.16 -19.63 3.45
N LYS A 454 -39.43 -19.88 3.80
CA LYS A 454 -40.56 -19.64 2.88
C LYS A 454 -40.66 -18.17 2.48
N ASP A 455 -40.50 -17.26 3.44
CA ASP A 455 -40.51 -15.82 3.18
C ASP A 455 -39.35 -15.40 2.26
N ALA A 456 -38.16 -15.96 2.47
CA ALA A 456 -36.94 -15.62 1.73
C ALA A 456 -36.96 -16.10 0.27
N ILE A 457 -37.59 -17.25 -0.02
CA ILE A 457 -37.63 -17.82 -1.37
C ILE A 457 -38.51 -16.99 -2.32
N VAL A 458 -39.48 -16.26 -1.80
CA VAL A 458 -40.39 -15.40 -2.59
C VAL A 458 -39.74 -14.03 -2.91
N GLN A 459 -38.62 -13.70 -2.28
CA GLN A 459 -37.89 -12.45 -2.50
C GLN A 459 -37.15 -12.43 -3.85
N PRO A 460 -36.58 -11.28 -4.27
CA PRO A 460 -35.79 -11.19 -5.49
C PRO A 460 -34.64 -12.22 -5.56
N PRO A 461 -34.16 -12.56 -6.77
CA PRO A 461 -33.17 -13.62 -6.98
C PRO A 461 -31.90 -13.50 -6.14
N THR A 462 -31.49 -12.27 -5.79
CA THR A 462 -30.34 -12.00 -4.92
C THR A 462 -30.46 -12.63 -3.54
N ILE A 463 -31.68 -12.68 -2.99
CA ILE A 463 -31.98 -13.28 -1.68
C ILE A 463 -32.37 -14.74 -1.88
N ALA A 464 -33.30 -15.01 -2.81
CA ALA A 464 -33.84 -16.34 -3.02
C ALA A 464 -32.74 -17.37 -3.37
N SER A 465 -31.78 -17.00 -4.22
CA SER A 465 -30.68 -17.90 -4.63
C SER A 465 -29.79 -18.35 -3.47
N HIS A 466 -29.64 -17.55 -2.41
CA HIS A 466 -28.86 -17.91 -1.23
C HIS A 466 -29.61 -18.89 -0.32
N PHE A 467 -30.92 -18.66 -0.11
CA PHE A 467 -31.72 -19.47 0.82
C PHE A 467 -32.33 -20.73 0.21
N GLN A 468 -32.51 -20.78 -1.12
CA GLN A 468 -33.04 -21.92 -1.84
C GLN A 468 -32.27 -23.24 -1.54
N PRO A 469 -30.93 -23.31 -1.68
CA PRO A 469 -30.16 -24.53 -1.37
C PRO A 469 -30.20 -24.89 0.12
N LEU A 470 -30.08 -23.88 0.99
CA LEU A 470 -30.11 -24.06 2.44
C LEU A 470 -31.44 -24.63 2.93
N TYR A 471 -32.55 -24.26 2.30
CA TYR A 471 -33.85 -24.79 2.66
C TYR A 471 -34.00 -26.27 2.34
N LEU A 472 -33.43 -26.75 1.22
CA LEU A 472 -33.44 -28.17 0.90
C LEU A 472 -32.66 -28.98 1.94
N GLU A 473 -31.48 -28.49 2.33
CA GLU A 473 -30.65 -29.11 3.36
C GLU A 473 -31.41 -29.20 4.70
N PHE A 474 -32.05 -28.10 5.11
CA PHE A 474 -32.91 -28.07 6.28
C PHE A 474 -34.05 -29.10 6.22
N LEU A 475 -34.71 -29.25 5.07
CA LEU A 475 -35.80 -30.22 4.89
C LEU A 475 -35.31 -31.68 4.95
N VAL A 476 -34.13 -31.97 4.41
CA VAL A 476 -33.53 -33.31 4.49
C VAL A 476 -33.20 -33.65 5.94
N VAL A 477 -32.57 -32.73 6.68
CA VAL A 477 -32.15 -32.94 8.07
C VAL A 477 -33.35 -33.07 9.01
N THR A 478 -34.39 -32.24 8.84
CA THR A 478 -35.55 -32.23 9.76
C THR A 478 -36.63 -33.24 9.42
N ARG A 479 -36.75 -33.63 8.15
CA ARG A 479 -37.79 -34.55 7.66
C ARG A 479 -37.14 -35.71 6.92
N ASN A 480 -37.02 -35.60 5.60
CA ASN A 480 -36.47 -36.61 4.73
C ASN A 480 -36.22 -36.04 3.32
N ILE A 481 -35.58 -36.84 2.47
CA ILE A 481 -35.30 -36.48 1.08
C ILE A 481 -36.58 -36.26 0.26
N ASP A 482 -37.67 -36.98 0.55
CA ASP A 482 -38.89 -36.88 -0.25
C ASP A 482 -39.57 -35.52 -0.07
N ALA A 483 -39.49 -34.96 1.14
CA ALA A 483 -39.92 -33.59 1.40
C ALA A 483 -39.06 -32.57 0.61
N ALA A 484 -37.74 -32.77 0.56
CA ALA A 484 -36.85 -31.93 -0.23
C ALA A 484 -37.12 -32.03 -1.74
N ARG A 485 -37.33 -33.25 -2.28
CA ARG A 485 -37.72 -33.50 -3.68
C ARG A 485 -39.01 -32.76 -4.06
N LYS A 486 -40.05 -32.87 -3.22
CA LYS A 486 -41.33 -32.17 -3.44
C LYS A 486 -41.12 -30.66 -3.49
N LYS A 487 -40.35 -30.11 -2.55
CA LYS A 487 -40.08 -28.67 -2.50
C LYS A 487 -39.20 -28.20 -3.65
N TYR A 488 -38.21 -28.97 -4.06
CA TYR A 488 -37.36 -28.69 -5.22
C TYR A 488 -38.22 -28.54 -6.49
N LEU A 489 -39.13 -29.48 -6.74
CA LEU A 489 -40.07 -29.41 -7.86
C LEU A 489 -41.01 -28.18 -7.77
N GLU A 490 -41.37 -27.76 -6.56
CA GLU A 490 -42.18 -26.57 -6.34
C GLU A 490 -41.39 -25.27 -6.64
N ILE A 491 -40.14 -25.18 -6.17
CA ILE A 491 -39.26 -24.02 -6.42
C ILE A 491 -38.99 -23.87 -7.91
N GLN A 492 -38.76 -24.97 -8.63
CA GLN A 492 -38.57 -24.96 -10.07
C GLN A 492 -39.78 -24.43 -10.86
N LYS A 493 -41.00 -24.66 -10.36
CA LYS A 493 -42.22 -24.23 -11.03
C LYS A 493 -42.58 -22.79 -10.71
N ASN A 494 -42.37 -22.36 -9.46
CA ASN A 494 -42.95 -21.13 -8.93
C ASN A 494 -41.92 -20.01 -8.76
N CYS A 495 -40.63 -20.31 -8.82
CA CYS A 495 -39.54 -19.36 -8.57
C CYS A 495 -38.46 -19.50 -9.65
N ALA A 496 -37.59 -18.50 -9.78
CA ALA A 496 -36.37 -18.65 -10.56
C ALA A 496 -35.36 -19.51 -9.77
N PRO A 497 -35.06 -20.75 -10.19
CA PRO A 497 -34.09 -21.59 -9.48
C PRO A 497 -32.67 -21.05 -9.72
N CYS A 498 -31.79 -21.12 -8.73
CA CYS A 498 -30.36 -20.85 -8.90
C CYS A 498 -29.59 -22.14 -9.26
N LEU A 499 -28.40 -22.01 -9.86
CA LEU A 499 -27.57 -23.18 -10.20
C LEU A 499 -27.19 -24.00 -8.96
N GLU A 500 -26.85 -23.29 -7.87
CA GLU A 500 -26.49 -23.89 -6.58
C GLU A 500 -27.63 -24.73 -5.98
N LEU A 501 -28.89 -24.42 -6.27
CA LEU A 501 -30.03 -25.24 -5.85
C LEU A 501 -29.96 -26.64 -6.47
N HIS A 502 -29.68 -26.72 -7.78
CA HIS A 502 -29.59 -27.99 -8.49
C HIS A 502 -28.37 -28.79 -8.04
N ARG A 503 -27.21 -28.13 -7.86
CA ARG A 503 -25.98 -28.75 -7.34
C ARG A 503 -26.20 -29.29 -5.93
N LYS A 504 -26.78 -28.50 -5.03
CA LYS A 504 -27.08 -28.93 -3.66
C LYS A 504 -28.07 -30.09 -3.62
N MET A 505 -29.14 -30.07 -4.43
CA MET A 505 -30.06 -31.21 -4.51
C MET A 505 -29.36 -32.48 -5.01
N SER A 506 -28.51 -32.36 -6.04
CA SER A 506 -27.67 -33.45 -6.56
C SER A 506 -26.73 -34.02 -5.48
N GLN A 507 -26.10 -33.15 -4.69
CA GLN A 507 -25.27 -33.57 -3.55
C GLN A 507 -26.09 -34.32 -2.50
N LEU A 508 -27.27 -33.81 -2.12
CA LEU A 508 -28.16 -34.45 -1.15
C LEU A 508 -28.64 -35.84 -1.63
N GLU A 509 -28.83 -36.03 -2.94
CA GLU A 509 -29.13 -37.34 -3.55
C GLU A 509 -27.93 -38.30 -3.49
N SER A 510 -26.70 -37.79 -3.68
CA SER A 510 -25.49 -38.63 -3.67
C SER A 510 -25.12 -39.15 -2.28
N ILE A 511 -25.41 -38.38 -1.21
CA ILE A 511 -25.11 -38.74 0.19
C ILE A 511 -26.07 -39.81 0.73
N GLN A 512 -27.17 -40.09 0.04
CA GLN A 512 -28.13 -41.11 0.47
C GLN A 512 -27.49 -42.51 0.50
N ALA A 513 -27.86 -43.33 1.49
CA ALA A 513 -27.41 -44.73 1.56
C ALA A 513 -27.82 -45.56 0.33
N GLN A 514 -28.94 -45.21 -0.30
CA GLN A 514 -29.38 -45.74 -1.58
C GLN A 514 -29.80 -44.57 -2.49
N PRO A 515 -28.88 -44.04 -3.32
CA PRO A 515 -29.19 -42.93 -4.20
C PRO A 515 -30.27 -43.31 -5.22
N ASN A 516 -31.29 -42.46 -5.36
CA ASN A 516 -32.28 -42.63 -6.42
C ASN A 516 -31.73 -42.02 -7.72
N VAL A 517 -31.12 -42.87 -8.56
CA VAL A 517 -30.44 -42.46 -9.79
C VAL A 517 -31.35 -41.65 -10.73
N ASP A 518 -32.66 -41.93 -10.76
CA ASP A 518 -33.60 -41.20 -11.61
C ASP A 518 -33.86 -39.78 -11.12
N HIS A 519 -34.00 -39.58 -9.81
CA HIS A 519 -34.15 -38.24 -9.22
C HIS A 519 -32.84 -37.46 -9.27
N TRP A 520 -31.71 -38.15 -9.09
CA TRP A 520 -30.38 -37.55 -9.22
C TRP A 520 -30.12 -37.07 -10.65
N ARG A 521 -30.42 -37.90 -11.66
CA ARG A 521 -30.36 -37.53 -13.08
C ARG A 521 -31.22 -36.32 -13.38
N LYS A 522 -32.44 -36.28 -12.85
CA LYS A 522 -33.37 -35.16 -13.04
C LYS A 522 -32.81 -33.84 -12.50
N CYS A 523 -31.95 -33.85 -11.49
CA CYS A 523 -31.30 -32.63 -11.00
C CYS A 523 -30.35 -32.04 -12.04
N HIS A 524 -29.55 -32.89 -12.69
CA HIS A 524 -28.63 -32.52 -13.75
C HIS A 524 -29.36 -32.11 -15.04
N GLU A 525 -30.41 -32.82 -15.41
CA GLU A 525 -31.26 -32.46 -16.54
C GLU A 525 -31.84 -31.05 -16.38
N ASN A 526 -32.35 -30.73 -15.20
CA ASN A 526 -32.89 -29.40 -14.92
C ASN A 526 -31.78 -28.34 -14.87
N ALA A 527 -30.63 -28.62 -14.26
CA ALA A 527 -29.49 -27.70 -14.29
C ALA A 527 -29.08 -27.35 -15.73
N SER A 528 -28.97 -28.35 -16.59
CA SER A 528 -28.63 -28.17 -18.01
C SER A 528 -29.73 -27.43 -18.80
N HIS A 529 -30.98 -27.56 -18.37
CA HIS A 529 -32.10 -26.83 -18.97
C HIS A 529 -32.04 -25.33 -18.62
N PHE A 530 -31.77 -24.98 -17.37
CA PHE A 530 -31.78 -23.58 -16.95
C PHE A 530 -30.45 -22.85 -17.20
N PHE A 531 -29.31 -23.53 -17.11
CA PHE A 531 -27.97 -22.91 -17.10
C PHE A 531 -27.02 -23.46 -18.17
N GLY A 532 -27.49 -24.35 -19.05
CA GLY A 532 -26.65 -25.03 -20.03
C GLY A 532 -26.30 -24.23 -21.29
N THR A 533 -26.72 -22.97 -21.42
CA THR A 533 -26.32 -22.10 -22.54
C THR A 533 -24.96 -21.43 -22.28
N ASP A 534 -24.77 -20.96 -21.05
CA ASP A 534 -23.66 -20.06 -20.69
C ASP A 534 -22.60 -20.74 -19.81
N ASN A 535 -22.86 -21.98 -19.35
CA ASN A 535 -21.99 -22.67 -18.39
C ASN A 535 -21.65 -24.11 -18.83
N ILE A 536 -20.37 -24.32 -19.08
CA ILE A 536 -19.78 -25.61 -19.49
C ILE A 536 -19.84 -26.64 -18.35
N ASP A 537 -19.57 -26.21 -17.10
CA ASP A 537 -19.46 -27.08 -15.93
C ASP A 537 -20.73 -27.89 -15.70
N VAL A 538 -21.90 -27.30 -16.00
CA VAL A 538 -23.20 -27.96 -15.84
C VAL A 538 -23.30 -29.23 -16.68
N TRP A 539 -22.73 -29.21 -17.89
CA TRP A 539 -22.71 -30.36 -18.78
C TRP A 539 -21.63 -31.38 -18.39
N ILE A 540 -20.48 -30.90 -17.93
CA ILE A 540 -19.40 -31.76 -17.44
C ILE A 540 -19.82 -32.50 -16.17
N ASP A 541 -20.46 -31.81 -15.22
CA ASP A 541 -21.05 -32.39 -14.01
C ASP A 541 -22.08 -33.48 -14.35
N PHE A 542 -22.90 -33.25 -15.38
CA PHE A 542 -23.89 -34.22 -15.84
C PHE A 542 -23.23 -35.45 -16.49
N LEU A 543 -22.20 -35.24 -17.31
CA LEU A 543 -21.45 -36.32 -17.95
C LEU A 543 -20.66 -37.15 -16.93
N ALA A 544 -20.06 -36.51 -15.93
CA ALA A 544 -19.41 -37.17 -14.79
C ALA A 544 -20.41 -38.08 -14.04
N PHE A 545 -21.61 -37.57 -13.78
CA PHE A 545 -22.67 -38.34 -13.14
C PHE A 545 -23.08 -39.58 -13.97
N GLU A 546 -23.31 -39.44 -15.28
CA GLU A 546 -23.68 -40.59 -16.12
C GLU A 546 -22.54 -41.62 -16.28
N ARG A 547 -21.28 -41.18 -16.14
CA ARG A 547 -20.10 -42.07 -16.12
C ARG A 547 -20.02 -42.87 -14.81
N ASP A 548 -20.15 -42.21 -13.68
CA ASP A 548 -19.81 -42.77 -12.36
C ASP A 548 -20.99 -43.46 -11.66
N HIS A 549 -22.21 -42.93 -11.86
CA HIS A 549 -23.39 -43.34 -11.08
C HIS A 549 -24.63 -43.65 -11.95
N GLY A 550 -24.70 -43.09 -13.15
CA GLY A 550 -25.78 -43.29 -14.10
C GLY A 550 -25.52 -44.44 -15.07
N SER A 551 -25.80 -44.20 -16.35
CA SER A 551 -25.57 -45.16 -17.43
C SER A 551 -24.63 -44.57 -18.48
N PRO A 552 -23.43 -45.16 -18.70
CA PRO A 552 -22.46 -44.66 -19.66
C PRO A 552 -22.99 -44.52 -21.10
N ARG A 553 -24.07 -45.24 -21.44
CA ARG A 553 -24.77 -45.13 -22.73
C ARG A 553 -25.40 -43.75 -22.97
N ASN A 554 -25.76 -43.03 -21.90
CA ASN A 554 -26.40 -41.72 -21.97
C ASN A 554 -25.38 -40.58 -22.18
N MET A 555 -24.08 -40.84 -22.02
CA MET A 555 -23.06 -39.80 -22.19
C MET A 555 -23.02 -39.22 -23.61
N GLN A 556 -23.12 -40.06 -24.64
CA GLN A 556 -23.09 -39.57 -26.02
C GLN A 556 -24.31 -38.68 -26.35
N PRO A 557 -25.56 -39.08 -26.03
CA PRO A 557 -26.72 -38.20 -26.16
C PRO A 557 -26.61 -36.87 -25.40
N VAL A 558 -26.06 -36.89 -24.18
CA VAL A 558 -25.88 -35.67 -23.36
C VAL A 558 -24.82 -34.75 -24.00
N PHE A 559 -23.73 -35.30 -24.52
CA PHE A 559 -22.69 -34.55 -25.22
C PHE A 559 -23.19 -33.84 -26.47
N GLU A 560 -23.97 -34.53 -27.32
CA GLU A 560 -24.57 -33.90 -28.50
C GLU A 560 -25.57 -32.79 -28.12
N ARG A 561 -26.32 -32.98 -27.02
CA ARG A 561 -27.24 -31.96 -26.51
C ARG A 561 -26.50 -30.73 -25.97
N ALA A 562 -25.38 -30.92 -25.29
CA ALA A 562 -24.54 -29.84 -24.79
C ALA A 562 -23.99 -28.99 -25.95
N LYS A 563 -23.45 -29.63 -26.99
CA LYS A 563 -22.98 -28.95 -28.21
C LYS A 563 -24.06 -28.12 -28.91
N ALA A 564 -25.29 -28.61 -28.91
CA ALA A 564 -26.41 -27.93 -29.55
C ALA A 564 -26.94 -26.74 -28.75
N ARG A 565 -26.68 -26.67 -27.44
CA ARG A 565 -27.27 -25.68 -26.52
C ARG A 565 -26.28 -24.65 -25.99
N LEU A 566 -24.99 -24.98 -25.91
CA LEU A 566 -23.93 -24.06 -25.51
C LEU A 566 -23.68 -23.00 -26.58
N ASP A 567 -23.29 -21.80 -26.13
CA ASP A 567 -22.83 -20.75 -27.03
C ASP A 567 -21.58 -21.18 -27.80
N ALA A 568 -21.48 -20.75 -29.07
CA ALA A 568 -20.46 -21.20 -30.02
C ALA A 568 -19.01 -21.04 -29.49
N ASP A 569 -18.77 -19.99 -28.71
CA ASP A 569 -17.46 -19.68 -28.12
C ASP A 569 -17.06 -20.67 -27.00
N LEU A 570 -18.04 -21.29 -26.34
CA LEU A 570 -17.84 -22.22 -25.22
C LEU A 570 -17.72 -23.68 -25.68
N VAL A 571 -18.14 -24.01 -26.90
CA VAL A 571 -18.14 -25.38 -27.44
C VAL A 571 -16.73 -25.96 -27.52
N ALA A 572 -15.72 -25.17 -27.93
CA ALA A 572 -14.34 -25.65 -28.04
C ALA A 572 -13.74 -26.04 -26.68
N GLY A 573 -14.00 -25.24 -25.64
CA GLY A 573 -13.60 -25.55 -24.27
C GLY A 573 -14.30 -26.80 -23.74
N PHE A 574 -15.61 -26.91 -23.97
CA PHE A 574 -16.41 -28.08 -23.57
C PHE A 574 -15.91 -29.39 -24.19
N VAL A 575 -15.54 -29.39 -25.48
CA VAL A 575 -15.02 -30.61 -26.15
C VAL A 575 -13.70 -31.06 -25.52
N THR A 576 -12.84 -30.12 -25.15
CA THR A 576 -11.56 -30.41 -24.48
C THR A 576 -11.79 -31.04 -23.11
N GLU A 577 -12.66 -30.45 -22.27
CA GLU A 577 -13.00 -30.98 -20.95
C GLU A 577 -13.68 -32.36 -21.02
N TYR A 578 -14.52 -32.59 -22.04
CA TYR A 578 -15.11 -33.90 -22.27
C TYR A 578 -14.08 -34.98 -22.62
N GLU A 579 -13.07 -34.64 -23.43
CA GLU A 579 -11.99 -35.56 -23.78
C GLU A 579 -11.15 -35.94 -22.56
N LEU A 580 -10.86 -34.99 -21.67
CA LEU A 580 -10.21 -35.23 -20.38
C LEU A 580 -11.06 -36.14 -19.48
N LEU A 581 -12.37 -35.88 -19.42
CA LEU A 581 -13.30 -36.67 -18.60
C LEU A 581 -13.43 -38.13 -19.09
N LYS A 582 -13.29 -38.35 -20.40
CA LYS A 582 -13.30 -39.66 -21.05
C LYS A 582 -11.97 -40.42 -20.90
N ASN A 583 -10.85 -39.69 -20.83
CA ASN A 583 -9.49 -40.24 -20.78
C ASN A 583 -8.67 -39.61 -19.63
N PRO A 584 -8.82 -40.07 -18.37
CA PRO A 584 -8.15 -39.48 -17.20
C PRO A 584 -6.62 -39.72 -17.12
N LEU A 585 -6.00 -40.23 -18.19
CA LEU A 585 -4.57 -40.57 -18.28
C LEU A 585 -3.81 -39.67 -19.28
N ILE A 586 -4.46 -38.62 -19.79
CA ILE A 586 -3.84 -37.47 -20.47
C ILE A 586 -3.77 -36.35 -19.45
#